data_AF-A0A0U3EDX9-F1
#
_entry.id   AF-A0A0U3EDX9-F1
#
_cell.length_a   1.000
_cell.length_b   1.000
_cell.length_c   1.000
_cell.angle_alpha   90.00
_cell.angle_beta   90.00
_cell.angle_gamma   90.00
#
_symmetry.space_group_name_H-M   'P 1'
#
loop_
_entity.id
_entity.type
_entity.pdbx_description
1 polymer ?
#
loop_
_entity_poly.entity_id
_entity_poly.type
_entity_poly.pdbx_seq_one_letter_code
_entity_poly.pdbx_strand_id
1 'polypeptide(L)'
;MQVTAGRVWLTEANGQVSDPSAETQSQVPADVWLQAGESLRLASGTQVLLEGWPTAQFQLLVPPCPELAQPKRRLATAGRAQQGAMRRLLASSWRGLARLPAAWGSARSAA
;
A
#
# COMPACT_ATOMS: atom_id res chain seq x y z
N MET A 1 -11.25 -21.92 10.73
CA MET A 1 -12.02 -22.67 9.72
C MET A 1 -13.05 -23.51 10.45
N GLN A 2 -14.25 -23.65 9.89
CA GLN A 2 -15.36 -24.39 10.49
C GLN A 2 -16.00 -25.29 9.44
N VAL A 3 -16.33 -26.53 9.80
CA VAL A 3 -17.08 -27.46 8.93
C VAL A 3 -18.57 -27.24 9.16
N THR A 4 -19.33 -26.94 8.12
CA THR A 4 -20.78 -26.70 8.19
C THR A 4 -21.60 -27.93 7.80
N ALA A 5 -21.05 -28.83 6.99
CA ALA A 5 -21.67 -30.11 6.65
C ALA A 5 -20.61 -31.15 6.25
N GLY A 6 -20.90 -32.44 6.48
CA GLY A 6 -20.01 -33.54 6.11
C GLY A 6 -18.77 -33.66 7.01
N ARG A 7 -17.69 -34.19 6.43
CA ARG A 7 -16.42 -34.44 7.13
C ARG A 7 -15.23 -34.01 6.27
N VAL A 8 -14.23 -33.44 6.92
CA VAL A 8 -13.01 -32.94 6.28
C VAL A 8 -11.78 -33.62 6.90
N TRP A 9 -10.87 -34.08 6.05
CA TRP A 9 -9.50 -34.41 6.41
C TRP A 9 -8.62 -33.18 6.15
N LEU A 10 -7.77 -32.87 7.13
CA LEU A 10 -6.81 -31.77 7.06
C LEU A 10 -5.42 -32.28 7.41
N THR A 11 -4.44 -31.85 6.63
CA THR A 11 -3.01 -32.09 6.89
C THR A 11 -2.29 -30.76 6.84
N GLU A 12 -1.56 -30.41 7.91
CA GLU A 12 -0.72 -29.20 7.90
C GLU A 12 0.49 -29.42 6.98
N ALA A 13 0.79 -28.51 6.08
CA ALA A 13 2.01 -28.59 5.27
C ALA A 13 3.18 -28.02 6.08
N ASN A 14 3.60 -28.70 7.15
CA ASN A 14 4.79 -28.37 7.92
C ASN A 14 6.07 -28.92 7.24
N GLY A 15 6.28 -28.54 5.99
CA GLY A 15 7.49 -28.89 5.26
C GLY A 15 7.65 -28.02 4.02
N GLN A 16 8.60 -27.09 4.07
CA GLN A 16 9.22 -26.59 2.85
C GLN A 16 9.59 -27.79 1.98
N VAL A 17 9.10 -27.85 0.75
CA VAL A 17 9.67 -28.76 -0.26
C VAL A 17 11.00 -28.17 -0.68
N SER A 18 12.03 -28.34 0.15
CA SER A 18 13.40 -27.93 -0.15
C SER A 18 14.22 -29.19 -0.33
N ASP A 19 14.55 -29.46 -1.59
CA ASP A 19 15.59 -30.39 -2.06
C ASP A 19 15.41 -31.90 -1.70
N PRO A 20 15.20 -32.80 -2.69
CA PRO A 20 15.17 -34.24 -2.45
C PRO A 20 16.49 -34.85 -1.94
N SER A 21 17.56 -34.05 -1.81
CA SER A 21 18.88 -34.49 -1.31
C SER A 21 19.14 -34.13 0.15
N ALA A 22 18.25 -33.39 0.81
CA ALA A 22 18.41 -33.03 2.21
C ALA A 22 17.85 -34.14 3.11
N GLU A 23 18.74 -34.90 3.76
CA GLU A 23 18.42 -35.78 4.90
C GLU A 23 17.97 -34.93 6.11
N THR A 24 16.82 -34.26 6.00
CA THR A 24 16.15 -33.62 7.12
C THR A 24 15.04 -34.56 7.55
N GLN A 25 15.11 -35.01 8.79
CA GLN A 25 14.16 -35.90 9.43
C GLN A 25 12.73 -35.37 9.19
N SER A 26 12.04 -36.02 8.25
CA SER A 26 10.75 -35.59 7.71
C SER A 26 9.71 -35.76 8.81
N GLN A 27 9.42 -34.68 9.54
CA GLN A 27 8.36 -34.65 10.53
C GLN A 27 7.05 -34.90 9.76
N VAL A 28 6.50 -36.10 9.87
CA VAL A 28 5.22 -36.45 9.24
C VAL A 28 4.17 -35.45 9.73
N PRO A 29 3.51 -34.72 8.82
CA PRO A 29 2.41 -33.84 9.18
C PRO A 29 1.34 -34.54 10.01
N ALA A 30 0.78 -33.83 10.99
CA ALA A 30 -0.34 -34.35 11.76
C ALA A 30 -1.63 -34.27 10.93
N ASP A 31 -2.27 -35.41 10.72
CA ASP A 31 -3.58 -35.52 10.09
C ASP A 31 -4.69 -35.30 11.10
N VAL A 32 -5.67 -34.46 10.76
CA VAL A 32 -6.81 -34.11 11.61
C VAL A 32 -8.10 -34.35 10.85
N TRP A 33 -9.05 -35.03 11.50
CA TRP A 33 -10.42 -35.16 11.00
C TRP A 33 -11.34 -34.18 11.70
N LEU A 34 -12.15 -33.46 10.92
CA LEU A 34 -13.17 -32.53 11.42
C LEU A 34 -14.56 -32.91 10.88
N GLN A 35 -15.57 -32.87 11.73
CA GLN A 35 -16.98 -33.12 11.41
C GLN A 35 -17.80 -31.82 11.46
N ALA A 36 -19.01 -31.86 10.91
CA ALA A 36 -19.94 -30.73 10.95
C ALA A 36 -20.13 -30.18 12.37
N GLY A 37 -19.98 -28.86 12.52
CA GLY A 37 -20.00 -28.16 13.80
C GLY A 37 -18.61 -27.95 14.42
N GLU A 38 -17.60 -28.73 14.02
CA GLU A 38 -16.23 -28.58 14.52
C GLU A 38 -15.50 -27.44 13.81
N SER A 39 -14.53 -26.87 14.53
CA SER A 39 -13.72 -25.77 14.04
C SER A 39 -12.27 -25.94 14.45
N LEU A 40 -11.38 -25.51 13.56
CA LEU A 40 -9.94 -25.50 13.76
C LEU A 40 -9.42 -24.07 13.52
N ARG A 41 -8.63 -23.56 14.47
CA ARG A 41 -7.89 -22.31 14.27
C ARG A 41 -6.65 -22.59 13.45
N LEU A 42 -6.47 -21.85 12.37
CA LEU A 42 -5.27 -21.85 11.55
C LEU A 42 -4.53 -20.54 11.81
N ALA A 43 -3.22 -20.61 12.03
CA ALA A 43 -2.41 -19.40 12.11
C ALA A 43 -2.34 -18.73 10.73
N SER A 44 -2.07 -17.43 10.70
CA SER A 44 -1.90 -16.72 9.44
C SER A 44 -0.67 -17.25 8.70
N GLY A 45 -0.81 -17.54 7.42
CA GLY A 45 0.26 -18.12 6.61
C GLY A 45 0.41 -19.64 6.73
N THR A 46 -0.37 -20.32 7.58
CA THR A 46 -0.40 -21.79 7.61
C THR A 46 -0.88 -22.34 6.26
N GLN A 47 -0.08 -23.23 5.67
CA GLN A 47 -0.46 -23.99 4.48
C GLN A 47 -1.05 -25.33 4.93
N VAL A 48 -2.19 -25.70 4.35
CA VAL A 48 -2.88 -26.95 4.67
C VAL A 48 -3.40 -27.60 3.39
N LEU A 49 -3.41 -28.93 3.36
CA LEU A 49 -4.23 -29.71 2.43
C LEU A 49 -5.58 -30.00 3.12
N LEU A 50 -6.67 -29.83 2.37
CA LEU A 50 -8.04 -30.04 2.85
C LEU A 50 -8.77 -30.93 1.84
N GLU A 51 -9.31 -32.06 2.29
CA GLU A 51 -10.10 -32.97 1.48
C GLU A 51 -11.46 -33.26 2.15
N GLY A 52 -12.55 -33.13 1.39
CA GLY A 52 -13.90 -33.43 1.87
C GLY A 52 -14.29 -34.87 1.53
N TRP A 53 -14.82 -35.62 2.52
CA TRP A 53 -15.19 -37.03 2.35
C TRP A 53 -16.59 -37.36 2.90
N PRO A 54 -17.45 -38.05 2.14
CA PRO A 54 -17.43 -38.16 0.66
C PRO A 54 -17.73 -36.80 -0.01
N THR A 55 -18.34 -35.89 0.74
CA THR A 55 -18.53 -34.47 0.40
C THR A 55 -18.56 -33.67 1.70
N ALA A 56 -18.14 -32.41 1.65
CA ALA A 56 -18.15 -31.53 2.80
C ALA A 56 -18.39 -30.07 2.39
N GLN A 57 -18.94 -29.30 3.32
CA GLN A 57 -19.03 -27.86 3.24
C GLN A 57 -18.30 -27.26 4.43
N PHE A 58 -17.51 -26.22 4.19
CA PHE A 58 -16.76 -25.55 5.23
C PHE A 58 -16.59 -24.07 4.91
N GLN A 59 -16.24 -23.31 5.94
CA GLN A 59 -16.03 -21.86 5.86
C GLN A 59 -14.66 -21.50 6.44
N LEU A 60 -13.92 -20.67 5.70
CA LEU A 60 -12.69 -20.06 6.17
C LEU A 60 -12.97 -18.61 6.54
N LEU A 61 -13.03 -18.34 7.84
CA LEU A 61 -13.13 -16.99 8.38
C LEU A 61 -11.73 -16.41 8.51
N VAL A 62 -11.42 -15.38 7.73
CA VAL A 62 -10.16 -14.64 7.80
C VAL A 62 -10.44 -13.30 8.51
N PRO A 63 -9.81 -13.02 9.66
CA PRO A 63 -9.97 -11.73 10.31
C PRO A 63 -9.41 -10.62 9.39
N PRO A 64 -9.98 -9.40 9.43
CA PRO A 64 -9.48 -8.29 8.64
C PRO A 64 -8.00 -8.00 9.00
N CYS A 65 -7.12 -8.02 7.99
CA CYS A 65 -5.71 -7.69 8.16
C CYS A 65 -5.46 -6.22 7.82
N PRO A 66 -5.17 -5.35 8.80
CA PRO A 66 -4.98 -3.92 8.56
C PRO A 66 -3.71 -3.61 7.74
N GLU A 67 -2.72 -4.50 7.77
CA GLU A 67 -1.44 -4.31 7.07
C GLU A 67 -1.57 -4.44 5.55
N LEU A 68 -2.40 -5.37 5.07
CA LEU A 68 -2.72 -5.51 3.65
C LEU A 68 -3.73 -4.46 3.15
N ALA A 69 -4.43 -3.78 4.06
CA ALA A 69 -5.43 -2.77 3.73
C ALA A 69 -4.84 -1.37 3.49
N GLN A 70 -3.54 -1.16 3.69
CA GLN A 70 -2.95 0.15 3.50
C GLN A 70 -2.85 0.50 2.01
N PRO A 71 -3.57 1.54 1.53
CA PRO A 71 -3.43 1.98 0.15
C PRO A 71 -1.99 2.45 -0.05
N LYS A 72 -1.30 1.95 -1.10
CA LYS A 72 0.00 2.47 -1.52
C LYS A 72 -0.15 3.98 -1.77
N ARG A 73 0.20 4.80 -0.78
CA ARG A 73 0.35 6.25 -0.95
C ARG A 73 1.39 6.42 -2.04
N ARG A 74 0.94 6.77 -3.25
CA ARG A 74 1.86 7.22 -4.29
C ARG A 74 2.61 8.40 -3.70
N LEU A 75 3.91 8.20 -3.47
CA LEU A 75 4.83 9.30 -3.21
C LEU A 75 4.63 10.28 -4.36
N ALA A 76 3.96 11.39 -4.08
CA ALA A 76 3.88 12.49 -5.01
C ALA A 76 5.31 12.96 -5.21
N THR A 77 5.87 12.70 -6.39
CA THR A 77 7.14 13.24 -6.82
C THR A 77 7.04 14.76 -6.67
N ALA A 78 7.78 15.31 -5.71
CA ALA A 78 7.91 16.75 -5.49
C ALA A 78 8.66 17.37 -6.68
N GLY A 79 7.98 17.50 -7.82
CA GLY A 79 8.55 17.97 -9.08
C GLY A 79 7.86 19.20 -9.66
N ARG A 80 6.99 19.89 -8.91
CA ARG A 80 6.16 20.99 -9.44
C ARG A 80 6.26 22.31 -8.68
N ALA A 81 7.32 22.51 -7.90
CA ALA A 81 7.55 23.79 -7.20
C ALA A 81 8.54 24.73 -7.93
N GLN A 82 9.24 24.27 -8.97
CA GLN A 82 10.40 25.01 -9.51
C GLN A 82 10.15 25.81 -10.81
N GLN A 83 8.91 25.88 -11.32
CA GLN A 83 8.61 26.63 -12.57
C GLN A 83 8.04 28.04 -12.35
N GLY A 84 7.72 28.44 -11.12
CA GLY A 84 7.12 29.77 -10.83
C GLY A 84 8.10 30.93 -10.67
N ALA A 85 9.39 30.65 -10.45
CA ALA A 85 10.37 31.68 -10.08
C ALA A 85 11.11 32.33 -11.26
N MET A 86 11.00 31.79 -12.48
CA MET A 86 11.85 32.18 -13.63
C MET A 86 11.15 33.04 -14.71
N ARG A 87 10.06 33.75 -14.36
CA ARG A 87 9.32 34.66 -15.28
C ARG A 87 9.26 36.12 -14.80
N ARG A 88 10.22 36.59 -13.99
CA ARG A 88 10.24 38.00 -13.51
C ARG A 88 11.50 38.80 -13.84
N LEU A 89 12.40 38.33 -14.71
CA LEU A 89 13.69 39.02 -14.96
C LEU A 89 13.91 39.53 -16.40
N LEU A 90 12.89 39.58 -17.26
CA LEU A 90 13.06 40.05 -18.65
C LEU A 90 11.99 41.06 -19.08
N ALA A 91 11.67 42.03 -18.21
CA ALA A 91 10.77 43.13 -18.57
C ALA A 91 11.24 44.46 -17.98
N SER A 92 12.51 44.81 -18.17
CA SER A 92 13.01 46.13 -17.79
C SER A 92 14.22 46.53 -18.64
N SER A 93 13.95 46.86 -19.89
CA SER A 93 14.78 47.75 -20.70
C SER A 93 13.93 48.12 -21.92
N TRP A 94 14.26 49.20 -22.63
CA TRP A 94 13.61 49.65 -23.86
C TRP A 94 12.35 50.51 -23.70
N ARG A 95 12.47 51.69 -23.06
CA ARG A 95 11.90 52.95 -23.60
C ARG A 95 12.86 54.09 -23.31
N GLY A 96 13.62 54.45 -24.34
CA GLY A 96 14.39 55.68 -24.38
C GLY A 96 13.55 56.90 -24.79
N LEU A 97 14.18 58.06 -24.57
CA LEU A 97 14.08 59.31 -25.34
C LEU A 97 12.79 60.14 -25.25
N ALA A 98 12.86 61.24 -24.48
CA ALA A 98 12.69 62.64 -24.92
C ALA A 98 12.53 63.56 -23.68
N ARG A 99 13.41 64.56 -23.45
CA ARG A 99 13.22 66.01 -23.76
C ARG A 99 11.99 66.58 -23.02
N LEU A 100 12.05 67.55 -22.09
CA LEU A 100 12.70 68.87 -22.03
C LEU A 100 12.62 69.41 -20.57
N PRO A 101 13.50 70.35 -20.12
CA PRO A 101 13.30 71.08 -18.88
C PRO A 101 12.58 72.41 -19.13
N ALA A 102 11.51 72.68 -18.38
CA ALA A 102 10.96 74.03 -18.21
C ALA A 102 10.59 74.19 -16.73
N ALA A 103 11.54 74.71 -15.95
CA ALA A 103 11.31 75.11 -14.57
C ALA A 103 10.62 76.47 -14.57
N TRP A 104 9.35 76.51 -14.20
CA TRP A 104 8.69 77.74 -13.77
C TRP A 104 8.67 77.77 -12.24
N GLY A 105 9.32 78.79 -11.69
CA GLY A 105 9.34 79.10 -10.27
C GLY A 105 7.95 79.53 -9.80
N SER A 106 7.52 78.98 -8.67
CA SER A 106 6.34 79.44 -7.94
C SER A 106 6.78 80.09 -6.63
N ALA A 107 6.27 81.29 -6.44
CA ALA A 107 6.44 82.17 -5.32
C ALA A 107 5.95 81.53 -4.00
N ARG A 108 6.56 81.94 -2.89
CA ARG A 108 5.91 81.95 -1.58
C ARG A 108 5.89 83.37 -1.05
N SER A 109 4.68 83.81 -0.71
CA SER A 109 4.33 85.06 -0.06
C SER A 109 3.80 84.74 1.33
N ALA A 110 3.89 85.74 2.21
CA ALA A 110 3.33 85.88 3.56
C ALA A 110 3.98 85.00 4.66
N ALA A 111 4.31 85.51 5.85
CA ALA A 111 3.89 86.74 6.53
C ALA A 111 5.04 87.30 7.39
#